data_AF-A0A8R1DXD4-F1
#
_entry.id   AF-A0A8R1DXD4-F1
#
_cell.length_a   1.000
_cell.length_b   1.000
_cell.length_c   1.000
_cell.angle_alpha   90.00
_cell.angle_beta   90.00
_cell.angle_gamma   90.00
#
_symmetry.space_group_name_H-M   'P 1'
#
loop_
_entity.id
_entity.type
_entity.pdbx_description
1 polymer ?
#
loop_
_entity_poly.entity_id
_entity_poly.type
_entity_poly.pdbx_seq_one_letter_code
_entity_poly.pdbx_strand_id
1 'polypeptide(L)'
;MCQLLPLTILGGFNVSFWLAVFPTAMNFTKHNSNLVYIPAIWSLGSGLGEVLMGILISALSKRIKGFGLKPTMTIGAISVLVYCGLVHVSTPFEAPLRPTSEEPLLIYHSYPLIFVIAFAAGVSDCCINGVRAVICALVLPERRVQSYSVARMYHAGACTVCFFFSPVTPLYVYTIGLSVLSVIATIVFYRVADSTKSMERKLTQISMEKKKIAEMQVC
;
A
#
# COMPACT_ATOMS: atom_id res chain seq x y z
N MET A 1 -6.00 9.70 -14.92
CA MET A 1 -4.73 9.71 -14.16
C MET A 1 -4.84 10.44 -12.84
N CYS A 2 -5.22 11.72 -12.82
CA CYS A 2 -5.26 12.52 -11.58
C CYS A 2 -6.16 11.91 -10.48
N GLN A 3 -7.21 11.18 -10.84
CA GLN A 3 -8.08 10.50 -9.87
C GLN A 3 -7.39 9.35 -9.11
N LEU A 4 -6.27 8.81 -9.62
CA LEU A 4 -5.47 7.76 -8.97
C LEU A 4 -4.35 8.34 -8.09
N LEU A 5 -4.18 9.67 -8.06
CA LEU A 5 -3.14 10.34 -7.27
C LEU A 5 -3.15 9.91 -5.80
N PRO A 6 -4.28 9.88 -5.08
CA PRO A 6 -4.30 9.53 -3.66
C PRO A 6 -3.75 8.13 -3.40
N LEU A 7 -4.04 7.17 -4.28
CA LEU A 7 -3.52 5.81 -4.18
C LEU A 7 -2.00 5.76 -4.42
N THR A 8 -1.50 6.49 -5.42
CA THR A 8 -0.07 6.54 -5.72
C THR A 8 0.74 7.22 -4.63
N ILE A 9 0.18 8.27 -4.02
CA ILE A 9 0.76 8.99 -2.89
C ILE A 9 0.76 8.09 -1.65
N LEU A 10 -0.36 7.42 -1.35
CA LEU A 10 -0.42 6.45 -0.25
C LEU A 10 0.68 5.39 -0.37
N GLY A 11 0.82 4.80 -1.56
CA GLY A 11 1.87 3.80 -1.79
C GLY A 11 3.27 4.36 -1.56
N GLY A 12 3.54 5.59 -2.00
CA GLY A 12 4.85 6.23 -1.81
C GLY A 12 5.15 6.51 -0.33
N PHE A 13 4.19 7.08 0.39
CA PHE A 13 4.30 7.31 1.83
C PHE A 13 4.45 6.00 2.62
N ASN A 14 3.67 4.97 2.27
CA ASN A 14 3.74 3.66 2.91
C ASN A 14 5.13 3.05 2.76
N VAL A 15 5.66 3.02 1.52
CA VAL A 15 7.01 2.49 1.21
C VAL A 15 8.09 3.23 1.99
N SER A 16 8.10 4.56 1.96
CA SER A 16 9.11 5.34 2.70
C SER A 16 9.04 5.07 4.20
N PHE A 17 7.85 4.94 4.76
CA PHE A 17 7.64 4.70 6.17
C PHE A 17 8.19 3.34 6.62
N TRP A 18 7.80 2.25 5.94
CA TRP A 18 8.17 0.90 6.38
C TRP A 18 9.62 0.54 6.03
N LEU A 19 10.17 1.11 4.95
CA LEU A 19 11.51 0.77 4.45
C LEU A 19 12.61 1.60 5.12
N ALA A 20 12.33 2.84 5.53
CA ALA A 20 13.33 3.72 6.11
C ALA A 20 12.96 4.23 7.50
N VAL A 21 11.80 4.87 7.68
CA VAL A 21 11.47 5.57 8.94
C VAL A 21 11.42 4.60 10.12
N PHE A 22 10.74 3.46 9.96
CA PHE A 22 10.55 2.48 11.03
C PHE A 22 11.82 1.69 11.42
N PRO A 23 12.58 1.06 10.49
CA PRO A 23 13.82 0.38 10.85
C PRO A 23 14.89 1.31 11.42
N THR A 24 14.95 2.56 10.95
CA THR A 24 15.85 3.57 11.50
C THR A 24 15.48 3.94 12.94
N ALA A 25 14.19 4.17 13.23
CA ALA A 25 13.73 4.43 14.60
C ALA A 25 14.02 3.26 15.57
N MET A 26 13.86 2.02 15.12
CA MET A 26 14.18 0.84 15.94
C MET A 26 15.69 0.72 16.25
N ASN A 27 16.56 1.05 15.29
CA ASN A 27 18.00 0.98 15.46
C ASN A 27 18.55 2.08 16.40
N PHE A 28 17.89 3.24 16.48
CA PHE A 28 18.26 4.33 17.37
C PHE A 28 17.78 4.17 18.82
N THR A 29 17.05 3.08 19.14
CA THR A 29 16.55 2.82 20.49
C THR A 29 17.60 2.10 21.34
N LYS A 30 18.10 2.74 22.40
CA LYS A 30 19.17 2.21 23.29
C LYS A 30 18.82 0.86 23.93
N HIS A 31 17.55 0.60 24.22
CA HIS A 31 17.11 -0.69 24.79
C HIS A 31 17.23 -1.87 23.81
N ASN A 32 17.30 -1.60 22.51
CA ASN A 32 17.42 -2.60 21.45
C ASN A 32 18.88 -2.85 21.03
N SER A 33 19.88 -2.23 21.69
CA SER A 33 21.29 -2.37 21.31
C SER A 33 21.83 -3.81 21.45
N ASN A 34 21.13 -4.67 22.19
CA ASN A 34 21.46 -6.09 22.34
C ASN A 34 20.81 -6.96 21.23
N LEU A 35 19.86 -6.42 20.47
CA LEU A 35 19.10 -7.12 19.43
C LEU A 35 19.66 -6.77 18.04
N VAL A 36 20.89 -7.23 17.76
CA VAL A 36 21.63 -6.94 16.52
C VAL A 36 20.88 -7.42 15.25
N TYR A 37 19.97 -8.41 15.38
CA TYR A 37 19.25 -9.01 14.26
C TYR A 37 17.91 -8.35 13.90
N ILE A 38 17.56 -7.21 14.52
CA ILE A 38 16.29 -6.50 14.22
C ILE A 38 16.10 -6.21 12.72
N PRO A 39 17.07 -5.62 11.99
CA PRO A 39 16.88 -5.31 10.57
C PRO A 39 16.70 -6.56 9.70
N ALA A 40 17.36 -7.66 10.07
CA ALA A 40 17.28 -8.94 9.37
C ALA A 40 15.90 -9.58 9.54
N ILE A 41 15.38 -9.62 10.78
CA ILE A 41 14.06 -10.18 11.08
C ILE A 41 12.95 -9.32 10.49
N TRP A 42 13.11 -7.99 10.52
CA TRP A 42 12.21 -7.05 9.86
C TRP A 42 12.13 -7.32 8.35
N SER A 43 13.27 -7.38 7.67
CA SER A 43 13.33 -7.61 6.22
C SER A 43 12.80 -9.00 5.83
N LEU A 44 13.04 -10.01 6.67
CA LEU A 44 12.48 -11.36 6.49
C LEU A 44 10.96 -11.36 6.64
N GLY A 45 10.42 -10.72 7.68
CA GLY A 45 8.98 -10.66 7.92
C GLY A 45 8.23 -9.94 6.79
N SER A 46 8.76 -8.80 6.35
CA SER A 46 8.17 -8.04 5.25
C SER A 46 8.22 -8.79 3.92
N GLY A 47 9.39 -9.37 3.58
CA GLY A 47 9.54 -10.15 2.35
C GLY A 47 8.64 -11.38 2.33
N LEU A 48 8.52 -12.09 3.46
CA LEU A 48 7.60 -13.23 3.57
C LEU A 48 6.14 -12.80 3.43
N GLY A 49 5.75 -11.67 4.04
CA GLY A 49 4.41 -11.09 3.91
C GLY A 49 4.07 -10.73 2.47
N GLU A 50 4.99 -10.09 1.74
CA GLU A 50 4.81 -9.75 0.33
C GLU A 50 4.61 -10.98 -0.55
N VAL A 51 5.48 -11.99 -0.41
CA VAL A 51 5.44 -13.20 -1.23
C VAL A 51 4.17 -14.00 -0.96
N LEU A 52 3.83 -14.23 0.31
CA LEU A 52 2.62 -14.99 0.67
C LEU A 52 1.36 -14.28 0.21
N MET A 53 1.29 -12.96 0.37
CA MET A 53 0.14 -12.20 -0.10
C MET A 53 0.04 -12.17 -1.63
N GLY A 54 1.17 -12.08 -2.33
CA GLY A 54 1.22 -12.13 -3.79
C GLY A 54 0.71 -13.46 -4.35
N ILE A 55 1.10 -14.57 -3.72
CA ILE A 55 0.59 -15.92 -4.06
C ILE A 55 -0.91 -15.99 -3.78
N LEU A 56 -1.36 -15.51 -2.62
CA LEU A 56 -2.77 -15.52 -2.22
C LEU A 56 -3.65 -14.73 -3.21
N ILE A 57 -3.25 -13.50 -3.55
CA ILE A 57 -3.94 -12.65 -4.53
C ILE A 57 -3.96 -13.33 -5.90
N SER A 58 -2.85 -13.92 -6.33
CA SER A 58 -2.76 -14.60 -7.63
C SER A 58 -3.67 -15.82 -7.71
N ALA A 59 -3.76 -16.60 -6.64
CA ALA A 59 -4.65 -17.75 -6.56
C ALA A 59 -6.13 -17.33 -6.52
N LEU A 60 -6.48 -16.33 -5.70
CA LEU A 60 -7.85 -15.84 -5.54
C LEU A 60 -8.34 -15.07 -6.77
N SER A 61 -7.45 -14.35 -7.47
CA SER A 61 -7.78 -13.67 -8.72
C SER A 61 -8.15 -14.63 -9.85
N LYS A 62 -7.67 -15.87 -9.83
CA LYS A 62 -8.08 -16.92 -10.79
C LYS A 62 -9.46 -17.49 -10.46
N ARG A 63 -9.81 -17.56 -9.17
CA ARG A 63 -11.08 -18.16 -8.72
C ARG A 63 -12.24 -17.17 -8.68
N ILE A 64 -11.99 -15.89 -8.37
CA ILE A 64 -13.02 -14.87 -8.17
C ILE A 64 -12.79 -13.71 -9.15
N LYS A 65 -13.77 -13.48 -10.05
CA LYS A 65 -13.72 -12.36 -11.00
C LYS A 65 -13.71 -11.02 -10.23
N GLY A 66 -12.67 -10.22 -10.43
CA GLY A 66 -12.53 -8.90 -9.83
C GLY A 66 -11.98 -8.89 -8.40
N PHE A 67 -11.43 -10.02 -7.91
CA PHE A 67 -10.79 -10.07 -6.61
C PHE A 67 -9.57 -9.14 -6.50
N GLY A 68 -8.79 -9.01 -7.58
CA GLY A 68 -7.62 -8.12 -7.60
C GLY A 68 -7.91 -6.62 -7.55
N LEU A 69 -9.18 -6.19 -7.38
CA LEU A 69 -9.57 -4.78 -7.44
C LEU A 69 -10.14 -4.29 -6.10
N LYS A 70 -11.42 -4.52 -5.81
CA LYS A 70 -12.08 -4.02 -4.59
C LYS A 70 -11.62 -4.76 -3.32
N PRO A 71 -11.65 -6.11 -3.26
CA PRO A 71 -11.31 -6.79 -2.01
C PRO A 71 -9.82 -6.72 -1.68
N THR A 72 -8.92 -6.73 -2.69
CA THR A 72 -7.50 -6.49 -2.44
C THR A 72 -7.23 -5.09 -1.85
N MET A 73 -7.94 -4.06 -2.31
CA MET A 73 -7.79 -2.71 -1.73
C MET A 73 -8.24 -2.66 -0.27
N THR A 74 -9.35 -3.31 0.08
CA THR A 74 -9.81 -3.36 1.48
C THR A 74 -8.87 -4.13 2.39
N ILE A 75 -8.33 -5.26 1.91
CA ILE A 75 -7.37 -6.03 2.69
C ILE A 75 -6.12 -5.18 2.93
N GLY A 76 -5.61 -4.53 1.88
CA GLY A 76 -4.50 -3.58 2.01
C GLY A 76 -4.78 -2.46 3.00
N ALA A 77 -5.92 -1.78 2.89
CA ALA A 77 -6.28 -0.68 3.78
C ALA A 77 -6.44 -1.11 5.24
N ILE A 78 -7.04 -2.28 5.49
CA ILE A 78 -7.16 -2.85 6.84
C ILE A 78 -5.76 -3.20 7.37
N SER A 79 -4.92 -3.85 6.56
CA SER A 79 -3.53 -4.13 6.92
C SER A 79 -2.75 -2.85 7.24
N VAL A 80 -2.99 -1.75 6.51
CA VAL A 80 -2.42 -0.42 6.82
C VAL A 80 -2.82 0.05 8.21
N LEU A 81 -4.11 -0.01 8.51
CA LEU A 81 -4.64 0.43 9.81
C LEU A 81 -4.12 -0.44 10.95
N VAL A 82 -4.04 -1.76 10.74
CA VAL A 82 -3.53 -2.72 11.72
C VAL A 82 -2.05 -2.48 12.01
N TYR A 83 -1.20 -2.34 10.98
CA TYR A 83 0.22 -2.07 11.24
C TYR A 83 0.41 -0.67 11.84
N CYS A 84 -0.32 0.36 11.39
CA CYS A 84 -0.23 1.70 11.96
C CYS A 84 -0.66 1.72 13.44
N GLY A 85 -1.72 0.99 13.79
CA GLY A 85 -2.18 0.81 15.17
C GLY A 85 -1.16 0.04 16.02
N LEU A 86 -0.58 -1.04 15.49
CA LEU A 86 0.47 -1.79 16.17
C LEU A 86 1.72 -0.92 16.41
N VAL A 87 2.11 -0.08 15.44
CA VAL A 87 3.24 0.85 15.58
C VAL A 87 2.95 1.94 16.62
N HIS A 88 1.72 2.49 16.64
CA HIS A 88 1.26 3.43 17.68
C HIS A 88 1.31 2.82 19.09
N VAL A 89 0.91 1.55 19.24
CA VAL A 89 0.88 0.86 20.53
C VAL A 89 2.28 0.38 20.97
N SER A 90 3.15 0.06 20.01
CA SER A 90 4.47 -0.54 20.28
C SER A 90 5.60 0.48 20.42
N THR A 91 5.41 1.75 20.02
CA THR A 91 6.49 2.75 19.96
C THR A 91 6.11 4.06 20.67
N PRO A 92 6.89 4.55 21.66
CA PRO A 92 6.66 5.84 22.28
C PRO A 92 6.97 7.04 21.35
N PHE A 93 6.43 8.20 21.73
CA PHE A 93 6.27 9.46 20.99
C PHE A 93 7.53 10.02 20.29
N GLU A 94 8.74 9.78 20.82
CA GLU A 94 10.00 10.46 20.44
C GLU A 94 11.01 9.60 19.65
N ALA A 95 10.66 8.36 19.26
CA ALA A 95 11.62 7.37 18.77
C ALA A 95 12.52 7.76 17.56
N PRO A 96 12.16 8.66 16.62
CA PRO A 96 13.05 9.01 15.52
C PRO A 96 13.95 10.23 15.80
N LEU A 97 13.68 11.04 16.82
CA LEU A 97 14.32 12.36 16.99
C LEU A 97 15.40 12.38 18.08
N ARG A 98 15.30 11.53 19.11
CA ARG A 98 16.30 11.41 20.17
C ARG A 98 16.47 9.95 20.61
N PRO A 99 17.70 9.52 20.97
CA PRO A 99 17.92 8.25 21.66
C PRO A 99 17.21 8.34 23.02
N THR A 100 15.97 7.85 23.04
CA THR A 100 15.05 8.01 24.17
C THR A 100 15.22 6.85 25.12
N SER A 101 15.42 7.17 26.40
CA SER A 101 15.53 6.25 27.54
C SER A 101 14.17 5.96 28.19
N GLU A 102 13.07 6.36 27.55
CA GLU A 102 11.72 6.17 28.08
C GLU A 102 11.18 4.79 27.74
N GLU A 103 10.52 4.20 28.74
CA GLU A 103 9.91 2.88 28.66
C GLU A 103 8.77 2.88 27.62
N PRO A 104 8.66 1.84 26.78
CA PRO A 104 7.50 1.69 25.91
C PRO A 104 6.24 1.56 26.77
N LEU A 105 5.19 2.32 26.40
CA LEU A 105 3.97 2.50 27.20
C LEU A 105 3.21 1.20 27.54
N LEU A 106 3.50 0.05 26.90
CA LEU A 106 2.81 -1.22 27.23
C LEU A 106 3.49 -2.55 26.81
N ILE A 107 4.40 -2.62 25.82
CA ILE A 107 5.04 -3.90 25.42
C ILE A 107 6.52 -3.73 25.04
N TYR A 108 7.40 -4.56 25.62
CA TYR A 108 8.81 -4.65 25.21
C TYR A 108 8.94 -5.15 23.76
N HIS A 109 9.86 -4.56 23.01
CA HIS A 109 10.22 -5.04 21.67
C HIS A 109 10.71 -6.49 21.77
N SER A 110 9.90 -7.42 21.27
CA SER A 110 10.25 -8.82 21.14
C SER A 110 10.36 -9.17 19.65
N TYR A 111 11.30 -10.05 19.30
CA TYR A 111 11.46 -10.55 17.93
C TYR A 111 10.15 -10.98 17.23
N PRO A 112 9.20 -11.69 17.88
CA PRO A 112 7.94 -12.05 17.24
C PRO A 112 7.04 -10.84 16.95
N LEU A 113 7.01 -9.80 17.80
CA LEU A 113 6.22 -8.60 17.54
C LEU A 113 6.75 -7.83 16.34
N ILE A 114 8.07 -7.66 16.25
CA ILE A 114 8.73 -7.01 15.11
C ILE A 114 8.40 -7.76 13.82
N PHE A 115 8.44 -9.10 13.86
CA PHE A 115 8.08 -9.95 12.73
C PHE A 115 6.62 -9.78 12.31
N VAL A 116 5.67 -9.74 13.25
CA VAL A 116 4.24 -9.56 12.96
C VAL A 116 3.97 -8.19 12.32
N ILE A 117 4.59 -7.13 12.82
CA ILE A 117 4.45 -5.77 12.25
C ILE A 117 5.07 -5.73 10.85
N ALA A 118 6.26 -6.29 10.67
CA ALA A 118 6.92 -6.37 9.37
C ALA A 118 6.08 -7.16 8.36
N PHE A 119 5.50 -8.27 8.80
CA PHE A 119 4.61 -9.10 8.01
C PHE A 119 3.37 -8.33 7.54
N ALA A 120 2.70 -7.61 8.46
CA ALA A 120 1.54 -6.78 8.12
C ALA A 120 1.90 -5.63 7.16
N ALA A 121 3.09 -5.03 7.31
CA ALA A 121 3.59 -4.01 6.39
C ALA A 121 3.83 -4.57 4.97
N GLY A 122 4.46 -5.75 4.86
CA GLY A 122 4.66 -6.42 3.57
C GLY A 122 3.36 -6.85 2.88
N VAL A 123 2.39 -7.36 3.66
CA VAL A 123 1.04 -7.68 3.14
C VAL A 123 0.36 -6.42 2.58
N SER A 124 0.43 -5.30 3.31
CA SER A 124 -0.10 -4.01 2.88
C SER A 124 0.53 -3.53 1.57
N ASP A 125 1.87 -3.54 1.50
CA ASP A 125 2.62 -3.06 0.34
C ASP A 125 2.25 -3.85 -0.93
N CYS A 126 2.24 -5.18 -0.83
CA CYS A 126 1.85 -6.06 -1.92
C CYS A 126 0.42 -5.77 -2.41
N CYS A 127 -0.54 -5.53 -1.49
CA CYS A 127 -1.92 -5.18 -1.86
C CYS A 127 -2.01 -3.85 -2.60
N ILE A 128 -1.41 -2.78 -2.08
CA ILE A 128 -1.49 -1.44 -2.66
C ILE A 128 -0.80 -1.41 -4.03
N ASN A 129 0.37 -2.05 -4.15
CA ASN A 129 1.11 -2.12 -5.41
C ASN A 129 0.39 -2.99 -6.45
N GLY A 130 -0.22 -4.11 -6.03
CA GLY A 130 -1.06 -4.95 -6.89
C GLY A 130 -2.29 -4.22 -7.42
N VAL A 131 -3.05 -3.57 -6.53
CA VAL A 131 -4.24 -2.79 -6.89
C VAL A 131 -3.89 -1.66 -7.87
N ARG A 132 -2.77 -0.95 -7.64
CA ARG A 132 -2.29 0.09 -8.55
C ARG A 132 -2.00 -0.46 -9.94
N ALA A 133 -1.34 -1.62 -10.05
CA ALA A 133 -1.05 -2.23 -11.34
C ALA A 133 -2.34 -2.61 -12.09
N VAL A 134 -3.30 -3.21 -11.40
CA VAL A 134 -4.59 -3.62 -11.97
C VAL A 134 -5.40 -2.40 -12.44
N ILE A 135 -5.55 -1.36 -11.60
CA ILE A 135 -6.35 -0.19 -11.99
C ILE A 135 -5.71 0.62 -13.12
N CYS A 136 -4.37 0.72 -13.17
CA CYS A 136 -3.67 1.39 -14.27
C CYS A 136 -3.88 0.66 -15.61
N ALA A 137 -4.00 -0.68 -15.57
CA ALA A 137 -4.31 -1.49 -16.75
C ALA A 137 -5.78 -1.34 -17.18
N LEU A 138 -6.72 -1.18 -16.24
CA LEU A 138 -8.14 -1.02 -16.54
C LEU A 138 -8.50 0.38 -17.08
N VAL A 139 -7.87 1.44 -16.56
CA VAL A 139 -8.18 2.82 -16.96
C VAL A 139 -7.70 3.15 -18.38
N LEU A 140 -6.56 2.59 -18.79
CA LEU A 140 -5.92 2.83 -20.10
C LEU A 140 -5.43 1.49 -20.68
N PRO A 141 -6.33 0.64 -21.19
CA PRO A 141 -5.96 -0.70 -21.67
C PRO A 141 -4.97 -0.66 -22.84
N GLU A 142 -5.14 0.27 -23.78
CA GLU A 142 -4.25 0.40 -24.94
C GLU A 142 -2.85 0.93 -24.58
N ARG A 143 -2.74 1.72 -23.51
CA ARG A 143 -1.50 2.41 -23.09
C ARG A 143 -1.12 2.04 -21.66
N ARG A 144 -1.32 0.77 -21.28
CA ARG A 144 -1.11 0.28 -19.90
C ARG A 144 0.29 0.56 -19.35
N VAL A 145 1.33 0.46 -20.18
CA VAL A 145 2.73 0.69 -19.77
C VAL A 145 2.96 2.17 -19.45
N GLN A 146 2.51 3.07 -20.33
CA GLN A 146 2.61 4.51 -20.12
C GLN A 146 1.83 4.94 -18.88
N SER A 147 0.65 4.35 -18.70
CA SER A 147 -0.21 4.57 -17.54
C SER A 147 0.50 4.20 -16.23
N TYR A 148 1.09 3.01 -16.20
CA TYR A 148 1.83 2.53 -15.04
C TYR A 148 3.07 3.38 -14.74
N SER A 149 3.82 3.81 -15.76
CA SER A 149 5.00 4.68 -15.59
C SER A 149 4.66 6.02 -14.94
N VAL A 150 3.56 6.66 -15.35
CA VAL A 150 3.10 7.91 -14.74
C VAL A 150 2.72 7.71 -13.27
N ALA A 151 2.03 6.61 -12.94
CA ALA A 151 1.69 6.28 -11.56
C ALA A 151 2.95 6.02 -10.69
N ARG A 152 3.98 5.39 -11.26
CA ARG A 152 5.30 5.20 -10.62
C ARG A 152 6.04 6.51 -10.40
N MET A 153 5.95 7.46 -11.34
CA MET A 153 6.55 8.80 -11.20
C MET A 153 5.95 9.55 -10.01
N TYR A 154 4.63 9.58 -9.86
CA TYR A 154 3.99 10.21 -8.69
C TYR A 154 4.31 9.50 -7.38
N HIS A 155 4.34 8.17 -7.39
CA HIS A 155 4.77 7.39 -6.22
C HIS A 155 6.21 7.74 -5.81
N ALA A 156 7.14 7.84 -6.77
CA ALA A 156 8.53 8.20 -6.51
C ALA A 156 8.63 9.65 -5.97
N GLY A 157 7.88 10.59 -6.54
CA GLY A 157 7.83 11.96 -6.03
C GLY A 157 7.34 12.04 -4.59
N ALA A 158 6.27 11.32 -4.24
CA ALA A 158 5.78 11.22 -2.87
C ALA A 158 6.84 10.62 -1.92
N CYS A 159 7.56 9.60 -2.37
CA CYS A 159 8.65 8.97 -1.64
C CYS A 159 9.81 9.96 -1.38
N THR A 160 10.24 10.72 -2.39
CA THR A 160 11.29 11.74 -2.26
C THR A 160 10.90 12.82 -1.24
N VAL A 161 9.65 13.30 -1.29
CA VAL A 161 9.14 14.26 -0.31
C VAL A 161 9.18 13.67 1.11
N CYS A 162 8.72 12.44 1.29
CA CYS A 162 8.78 11.76 2.59
C CYS A 162 10.20 11.65 3.13
N PHE A 163 11.15 11.25 2.28
CA PHE A 163 12.55 11.13 2.66
C PHE A 163 13.18 12.45 3.08
N PHE A 164 12.80 13.55 2.41
CA PHE A 164 13.28 14.89 2.77
C PHE A 164 12.75 15.37 4.13
N PHE A 165 11.49 15.03 4.45
CA PHE A 165 10.85 15.38 5.72
C PHE A 165 11.11 14.37 6.86
N SER A 166 11.67 13.19 6.53
CA SER A 166 11.99 12.10 7.46
C SER A 166 12.77 12.54 8.71
N PRO A 167 13.85 13.35 8.62
CA PRO A 167 14.62 13.73 9.81
C PRO A 167 13.96 14.80 10.68
N VAL A 168 12.88 15.45 10.22
CA VAL A 168 12.25 16.58 10.91
C VAL A 168 10.91 16.20 11.56
N THR A 169 10.30 15.10 11.11
CA THR A 169 8.90 14.79 11.43
C THR A 169 8.78 13.63 12.43
N PRO A 170 8.03 13.76 13.53
CA PRO A 170 7.85 12.69 14.51
C PRO A 170 7.00 11.54 13.96
N LEU A 171 7.21 10.34 14.51
CA LEU A 171 6.65 9.06 14.01
C LEU A 171 5.11 9.01 14.03
N TYR A 172 4.50 9.74 14.97
CA TYR A 172 3.05 9.88 15.10
C TYR A 172 2.39 10.60 13.92
N VAL A 173 3.07 11.59 13.34
CA VAL A 173 2.55 12.34 12.19
C VAL A 173 2.48 11.43 10.96
N TYR A 174 3.45 10.53 10.80
CA TYR A 174 3.43 9.54 9.72
C TYR A 174 2.32 8.50 9.89
N THR A 175 2.12 7.98 11.09
CA THR A 175 1.14 6.92 11.36
C THR A 175 -0.31 7.43 11.35
N ILE A 176 -0.56 8.64 11.86
CA ILE A 176 -1.86 9.33 11.70
C ILE A 176 -2.07 9.73 10.23
N GLY A 177 -1.03 10.27 9.58
CA GLY A 177 -1.10 10.64 8.17
C GLY A 177 -1.40 9.45 7.24
N LEU A 178 -0.75 8.31 7.47
CA LEU A 178 -0.95 7.07 6.70
C LEU A 178 -2.33 6.48 6.89
N SER A 179 -2.86 6.47 8.11
CA SER A 179 -4.22 5.96 8.38
C SER A 179 -5.29 6.85 7.73
N VAL A 180 -5.18 8.18 7.84
CA VAL A 180 -6.09 9.13 7.17
C VAL A 180 -5.99 8.99 5.64
N LEU A 181 -4.76 8.94 5.11
CA LEU A 181 -4.52 8.80 3.67
C LEU A 181 -5.03 7.46 3.13
N SER A 182 -4.95 6.39 3.92
CA SER A 182 -5.50 5.07 3.59
C SER A 182 -7.02 5.10 3.44
N VAL A 183 -7.72 5.77 4.37
CA VAL A 183 -9.18 5.95 4.29
C VAL A 183 -9.56 6.77 3.06
N ILE A 184 -8.89 7.91 2.83
CA ILE A 184 -9.15 8.76 1.66
C ILE A 184 -8.87 8.00 0.36
N ALA A 185 -7.74 7.32 0.26
CA ALA A 185 -7.37 6.54 -0.92
C ALA A 185 -8.38 5.41 -1.18
N THR A 186 -8.88 4.75 -0.14
CA THR A 186 -9.91 3.71 -0.27
C THR A 186 -11.22 4.29 -0.82
N ILE A 187 -11.69 5.41 -0.29
CA ILE A 187 -12.93 6.06 -0.76
C ILE A 187 -12.80 6.48 -2.24
N VAL A 188 -11.69 7.13 -2.58
CA VAL A 188 -11.42 7.56 -3.97
C VAL A 188 -11.28 6.35 -4.89
N PHE A 189 -10.58 5.31 -4.45
CA PHE A 189 -10.41 4.08 -5.22
C PHE A 189 -11.75 3.40 -5.51
N TYR A 190 -12.66 3.32 -4.53
CA TYR A 190 -13.99 2.76 -4.74
C TYR A 190 -14.78 3.52 -5.81
N ARG A 191 -14.74 4.86 -5.77
CA ARG A 191 -15.41 5.70 -6.79
C ARG A 191 -14.83 5.49 -8.19
N VAL A 192 -13.50 5.41 -8.30
CA VAL A 192 -12.83 5.16 -9.59
C VAL A 192 -13.14 3.75 -10.09
N ALA A 193 -13.05 2.73 -9.23
CA ALA A 193 -13.35 1.35 -9.59
C ALA A 193 -14.79 1.17 -10.10
N ASP A 194 -15.76 1.86 -9.51
CA ASP A 194 -17.15 1.83 -9.99
C ASP A 194 -17.34 2.59 -11.30
N SER A 195 -16.65 3.71 -11.47
CA SER A 195 -16.66 4.47 -12.71
C SER A 195 -16.06 3.66 -13.87
N THR A 196 -14.95 2.96 -13.64
CA THR A 196 -14.29 2.11 -14.64
C THR A 196 -15.17 0.92 -15.04
N LYS A 197 -15.80 0.24 -14.08
CA LYS A 197 -16.75 -0.86 -14.39
C LYS A 197 -17.96 -0.39 -15.21
N SER A 198 -18.46 0.81 -14.93
CA SER A 198 -19.55 1.41 -15.71
C SER A 198 -19.13 1.70 -17.15
N MET A 199 -17.91 2.21 -17.35
CA MET A 199 -17.33 2.47 -18.67
C MET A 199 -17.13 1.19 -19.48
N GLU A 200 -16.59 0.13 -18.87
CA GLU A 200 -16.40 -1.17 -19.55
C GLU A 200 -17.73 -1.77 -20.03
N ARG A 201 -18.79 -1.68 -19.22
CA ARG A 201 -20.12 -2.17 -19.60
C ARG A 201 -20.68 -1.41 -20.79
N LYS A 202 -20.55 -0.08 -20.81
CA LYS A 202 -20.99 0.77 -21.92
C LYS A 202 -20.23 0.45 -23.21
N LEU A 203 -18.90 0.31 -23.15
CA LEU A 203 -18.10 -0.08 -24.32
C LEU A 203 -18.50 -1.46 -24.87
N THR A 204 -18.74 -2.42 -23.98
CA THR A 204 -19.17 -3.77 -24.37
C THR A 204 -20.54 -3.73 -25.07
N GLN A 205 -21.49 -2.94 -24.55
CA GLN A 205 -22.79 -2.77 -25.18
C GLN A 205 -22.70 -2.11 -26.57
N ILE A 206 -21.92 -1.03 -26.70
CA ILE A 206 -21.70 -0.35 -27.99
C ILE A 206 -21.05 -1.30 -29.01
N SER A 207 -20.09 -2.12 -28.58
CA SER A 207 -19.45 -3.11 -29.46
C SER A 207 -20.45 -4.16 -29.96
N MET A 208 -21.33 -4.65 -29.08
CA MET A 208 -22.38 -5.60 -29.46
C MET A 208 -23.45 -4.97 -30.37
N GLU A 209 -23.85 -3.72 -30.12
CA GLU A 209 -24.76 -2.99 -31.01
C GLU A 209 -24.16 -2.77 -32.39
N LYS A 210 -22.89 -2.34 -32.47
CA LYS A 210 -22.18 -2.20 -33.76
C LYS A 210 -22.12 -3.52 -34.53
N LYS A 211 -21.86 -4.62 -33.83
CA LYS A 211 -21.83 -5.96 -34.45
C LYS A 211 -23.19 -6.35 -35.01
N LYS A 212 -24.28 -6.12 -34.28
CA LYS A 212 -25.65 -6.37 -34.76
C LYS A 212 -26.01 -5.53 -36.00
N ILE A 213 -25.62 -4.25 -36.02
CA ILE A 213 -25.87 -3.37 -37.18
C ILE A 213 -25.09 -3.88 -38.40
N ALA A 214 -23.82 -4.27 -38.22
CA ALA A 214 -23.01 -4.82 -39.31
C ALA A 214 -23.59 -6.13 -39.87
N GLU A 215 -24.10 -7.03 -39.02
CA GLU A 215 -24.78 -8.26 -39.46
C GLU A 215 -26.07 -7.97 -40.22
N MET A 216 -26.79 -6.89 -39.87
CA MET A 216 -28.04 -6.49 -40.54
C MET A 216 -27.82 -5.81 -41.90
N GLN A 217 -26.64 -5.20 -42.16
CA GLN A 217 -26.32 -4.59 -43.45
C GLN A 217 -25.80 -5.58 -44.51
N VAL A 218 -25.53 -6.83 -44.11
CA VAL A 218 -25.02 -7.89 -45.01
C VAL A 218 -26.15 -8.83 -45.49
N CYS A 219 -27.35 -8.71 -44.93
CA CYS A 219 -28.60 -9.31 -45.43
C CYS A 219 -29.36 -8.32 -46.32
#